data_AF-A0A1N6L824-F1
#
_entry.id   AF-A0A1N6L824-F1
#
_cell.length_a   1.000
_cell.length_b   1.000
_cell.length_c   1.000
_cell.angle_alpha   90.00
_cell.angle_beta   90.00
_cell.angle_gamma   90.00
#
_symmetry.space_group_name_H-M   'P 1'
#
loop_
_entity.id
_entity.type
_entity.pdbx_description
1 polymer ?
#
loop_
_entity_poly.entity_id
_entity_poly.type
_entity_poly.pdbx_seq_one_letter_code
_entity_poly.pdbx_strand_id
1 'polypeptide(L)'
;MPTFTFLPWRMAMVAGGLSLLMQTQSVLSFGDEALPEPKKNVPAEEVPAIDLLTALRQGDVSVDAEGSGDGRMTLSVTNKTKRKLRVVLPPGLIASGATGQFGGMGGMGGGMGGMGGGMGGGMGGMGGGMGGMGGGMGGMGGGGMGGRGGSMGGGMSGGTMPASMGMMMLGRLIMSLVGDRDSWDQQSLMSGMMMGMGGGMGGMGGGMGGMGGMGGMGGGMRSVPPTGLPFAALNPKQTRHLPTRLVGLSEPDGEERVAMPAKGEKLRLGDISQMTDNAQMQQALKRLAEDKAPQTLAQLVMWKVASGQDWKAIETMSRSWANAHEMTLARTFVDRLGALSTEETGVLLYEIESKDSTGDSAVLELKQALKGKSLLGLKGQLGVPAEPEGPALACKVQVTEAEATVQVATSDGPARSWLAAGKFTLPLSRTKTGELNVSAVADGLAEGILTRMVRAQLSPGSRSKGKPTYKIKIENASPLVLNGVAVLGRGSETESKILSGISISPQRSMTIPATDETVKLLGLKKGIRVIAADLSAL
;
A
#
# COMPACT_ATOMS: atom_id res chain seq x y z
N MET A 1 -45.79 20.81 -50.37
CA MET A 1 -45.34 21.08 -51.76
C MET A 1 -43.84 20.90 -51.80
N PRO A 2 -43.26 20.24 -52.83
CA PRO A 2 -41.83 20.03 -52.95
C PRO A 2 -41.15 21.05 -53.88
N THR A 3 -39.84 21.26 -53.71
CA THR A 3 -38.96 21.91 -54.69
C THR A 3 -37.61 21.21 -54.75
N PHE A 4 -37.41 20.43 -55.82
CA PHE A 4 -36.09 19.97 -56.29
C PHE A 4 -35.43 21.07 -57.13
N THR A 5 -34.10 21.21 -57.04
CA THR A 5 -33.15 21.77 -58.04
C THR A 5 -31.72 21.61 -57.49
N PHE A 6 -30.62 21.41 -58.23
CA PHE A 6 -30.41 20.93 -59.60
C PHE A 6 -29.02 20.21 -59.70
N LEU A 7 -28.87 19.30 -60.66
CA LEU A 7 -27.61 18.75 -61.21
C LEU A 7 -27.22 19.58 -62.48
N PRO A 8 -26.23 19.28 -63.36
CA PRO A 8 -25.07 18.35 -63.31
C PRO A 8 -23.74 18.89 -63.96
N TRP A 9 -22.72 18.02 -64.05
CA TRP A 9 -21.72 17.92 -65.18
C TRP A 9 -20.72 19.09 -65.44
N ARG A 10 -19.61 18.93 -66.19
CA ARG A 10 -18.97 17.77 -66.88
C ARG A 10 -17.43 17.88 -66.96
N MET A 11 -16.79 16.82 -67.50
CA MET A 11 -15.35 16.69 -67.79
C MET A 11 -14.82 17.63 -68.90
N ALA A 12 -13.49 17.85 -68.91
CA ALA A 12 -12.64 17.68 -70.10
C ALA A 12 -11.15 17.49 -69.72
N MET A 13 -10.37 16.82 -70.58
CA MET A 13 -8.89 16.77 -70.58
C MET A 13 -8.36 17.40 -71.87
N VAL A 14 -7.05 17.73 -71.95
CA VAL A 14 -6.07 17.23 -72.96
C VAL A 14 -4.74 18.02 -72.89
N ALA A 15 -3.66 17.42 -73.39
CA ALA A 15 -2.25 17.75 -73.14
C ALA A 15 -1.57 18.72 -74.15
N GLY A 16 -0.32 19.10 -73.83
CA GLY A 16 0.68 19.72 -74.74
C GLY A 16 1.23 21.06 -74.21
N GLY A 17 2.53 21.38 -74.27
CA GLY A 17 3.70 20.57 -74.65
C GLY A 17 4.99 21.41 -74.84
N LEU A 18 6.15 20.74 -74.99
CA LEU A 18 7.43 21.23 -75.55
C LEU A 18 8.27 22.33 -74.81
N SER A 19 9.51 21.95 -74.42
CA SER A 19 10.85 22.55 -74.68
C SER A 19 11.09 24.09 -74.77
N LEU A 20 12.28 24.68 -74.53
CA LEU A 20 13.68 24.21 -74.41
C LEU A 20 14.58 25.33 -73.77
N LEU A 21 15.81 25.01 -73.30
CA LEU A 21 16.98 25.92 -73.04
C LEU A 21 16.82 27.01 -71.92
N MET A 22 17.86 27.51 -71.21
CA MET A 22 19.21 27.01 -70.83
C MET A 22 19.81 27.94 -69.71
N GLN A 23 21.06 27.69 -69.28
CA GLN A 23 21.92 28.51 -68.37
C GLN A 23 21.57 28.47 -66.87
N THR A 24 22.52 28.48 -65.90
CA THR A 24 23.95 28.05 -65.87
C THR A 24 24.35 27.80 -64.40
N GLN A 25 25.22 26.80 -64.17
CA GLN A 25 26.26 26.68 -63.10
C GLN A 25 26.05 27.43 -61.76
N SER A 26 26.14 26.78 -60.59
CA SER A 26 27.27 25.94 -60.16
C SER A 26 26.90 24.93 -59.07
N VAL A 27 27.75 23.92 -58.85
CA VAL A 27 27.56 22.83 -57.88
C VAL A 27 28.04 23.24 -56.48
N LEU A 28 27.22 22.98 -55.45
CA LEU A 28 27.70 22.72 -54.09
C LEU A 28 27.27 21.31 -53.69
N SER A 29 28.26 20.46 -53.38
CA SER A 29 28.06 19.06 -53.01
C SER A 29 27.64 18.95 -51.55
N PHE A 30 26.34 18.89 -51.29
CA PHE A 30 25.83 18.33 -50.04
C PHE A 30 25.89 16.80 -50.12
N GLY A 31 26.61 16.18 -49.19
CA GLY A 31 26.70 14.73 -49.11
C GLY A 31 25.36 14.10 -48.73
N ASP A 32 25.14 12.87 -49.21
CA ASP A 32 23.97 12.05 -48.90
C ASP A 32 24.10 11.49 -47.47
N GLU A 33 23.86 12.33 -46.47
CA GLU A 33 23.86 11.93 -45.06
C GLU A 33 22.57 11.15 -44.76
N ALA A 34 22.66 9.83 -44.92
CA ALA A 34 21.55 8.90 -44.73
C ALA A 34 20.82 9.13 -43.40
N LEU A 35 19.51 9.41 -43.48
CA LEU A 35 18.66 9.67 -42.33
C LEU A 35 18.78 8.53 -41.31
N PRO A 36 19.08 8.81 -40.02
CA PRO A 36 19.31 7.76 -39.03
C PRO A 36 18.03 6.96 -38.81
N GLU A 37 18.14 5.63 -38.95
CA GLU A 37 17.00 4.72 -38.78
C GLU A 37 16.29 4.93 -37.44
N PRO A 38 14.95 4.78 -37.39
CA PRO A 38 14.18 4.95 -36.16
C PRO A 38 14.65 3.96 -35.11
N LYS A 39 15.29 4.47 -34.05
CA LYS A 39 15.88 3.64 -32.98
C LYS A 39 14.84 2.71 -32.37
N LYS A 40 14.96 1.43 -32.75
CA LYS A 40 14.18 0.30 -32.25
C LYS A 40 14.10 0.37 -30.72
N ASN A 41 12.89 0.46 -30.18
CA ASN A 41 12.67 0.55 -28.73
C ASN A 41 13.29 -0.66 -28.03
N VAL A 42 14.42 -0.43 -27.35
CA VAL A 42 15.05 -1.44 -26.49
C VAL A 42 14.13 -1.62 -25.27
N PRO A 43 13.73 -2.86 -24.91
CA PRO A 43 12.97 -3.11 -23.70
C PRO A 43 13.69 -2.50 -22.48
N ALA A 44 12.94 -1.85 -21.59
CA ALA A 44 13.53 -1.29 -20.37
C ALA A 44 14.13 -2.42 -19.53
N GLU A 45 15.45 -2.39 -19.34
CA GLU A 45 16.21 -3.44 -18.67
C GLU A 45 15.64 -3.71 -17.27
N GLU A 46 15.07 -4.91 -17.07
CA GLU A 46 14.45 -5.29 -15.81
C GLU A 46 15.52 -5.46 -14.73
N VAL A 47 15.66 -4.44 -13.88
CA VAL A 47 16.57 -4.46 -12.73
C VAL A 47 16.23 -5.67 -11.85
N PRO A 48 17.13 -6.67 -11.72
CA PRO A 48 16.82 -7.91 -11.03
C PRO A 48 16.52 -7.65 -9.55
N ALA A 49 15.51 -8.37 -9.05
CA ALA A 49 15.17 -8.38 -7.65
C ALA A 49 16.25 -9.12 -6.84
N ILE A 50 16.75 -8.51 -5.77
CA ILE A 50 17.73 -9.11 -4.87
C ILE A 50 17.23 -9.02 -3.43
N ASP A 51 17.31 -10.11 -2.68
CA ASP A 51 16.99 -10.15 -1.25
C ASP A 51 17.95 -9.23 -0.45
N LEU A 52 17.41 -8.46 0.49
CA LEU A 52 18.15 -7.58 1.40
C LEU A 52 19.28 -8.29 2.14
N LEU A 53 19.05 -9.48 2.70
CA LEU A 53 20.07 -10.20 3.48
C LEU A 53 21.18 -10.74 2.58
N THR A 54 20.85 -11.19 1.38
CA THR A 54 21.81 -11.63 0.35
C THR A 54 22.61 -10.45 -0.20
N ALA A 55 21.98 -9.32 -0.50
CA ALA A 55 22.67 -8.10 -0.90
C ALA A 55 23.62 -7.57 0.19
N LEU A 56 23.23 -7.72 1.47
CA LEU A 56 24.07 -7.35 2.61
C LEU A 56 25.28 -8.30 2.74
N ARG A 57 25.07 -9.63 2.65
CA ARG A 57 26.14 -10.65 2.64
C ARG A 57 27.13 -10.46 1.49
N GLN A 58 26.65 -10.07 0.31
CA GLN A 58 27.47 -9.81 -0.88
C GLN A 58 28.17 -8.44 -0.84
N GLY A 59 27.78 -7.54 0.07
CA GLY A 59 28.31 -6.18 0.12
C GLY A 59 27.75 -5.24 -0.96
N ASP A 60 26.74 -5.65 -1.73
CA ASP A 60 26.01 -4.81 -2.71
C ASP A 60 25.24 -3.67 -2.01
N VAL A 61 24.90 -3.85 -0.72
CA VAL A 61 24.34 -2.79 0.15
C VAL A 61 25.10 -2.63 1.48
N SER A 62 24.89 -1.49 2.14
CA SER A 62 24.94 -1.41 3.62
C SER A 62 23.54 -1.17 4.15
N VAL A 63 23.29 -1.68 5.35
CA VAL A 63 22.03 -1.57 6.06
C VAL A 63 22.33 -1.14 7.48
N ASP A 64 21.58 -0.15 7.98
CA ASP A 64 21.58 0.30 9.36
C ASP A 64 20.12 0.38 9.83
N ALA A 65 19.84 -0.08 11.04
CA ALA A 65 18.48 -0.20 11.56
C ALA A 65 18.38 0.48 12.93
N GLU A 66 17.43 1.40 13.07
CA GLU A 66 17.18 2.15 14.31
C GLU A 66 15.73 2.02 14.75
N GLY A 67 15.51 1.71 16.02
CA GLY A 67 14.19 1.82 16.64
C GLY A 67 13.63 3.24 16.53
N SER A 68 12.34 3.37 16.22
CA SER A 68 11.65 4.66 16.11
C SER A 68 10.93 5.09 17.39
N GLY A 69 10.75 4.18 18.36
CA GLY A 69 10.03 4.40 19.61
C GLY A 69 8.49 4.35 19.50
N ASP A 70 7.94 4.09 18.31
CA ASP A 70 6.49 4.00 18.03
C ASP A 70 6.05 2.58 17.58
N GLY A 71 6.85 1.55 17.91
CA GLY A 71 6.64 0.18 17.43
C GLY A 71 7.13 -0.07 16.00
N ARG A 72 8.07 0.75 15.51
CA ARG A 72 8.68 0.64 14.19
C ARG A 72 10.19 0.76 14.26
N MET A 73 10.86 0.39 13.17
CA MET A 73 12.24 0.79 12.91
C MET A 73 12.35 1.60 11.62
N THR A 74 13.36 2.47 11.55
CA THR A 74 13.83 3.08 10.31
C THR A 74 14.95 2.22 9.76
N LEU A 75 14.75 1.66 8.56
CA LEU A 75 15.68 0.74 7.93
C LEU A 75 16.46 1.45 6.81
N SER A 76 17.63 1.97 7.15
CA SER A 76 18.50 2.78 6.29
C SER A 76 19.30 1.89 5.34
N VAL A 77 18.85 1.76 4.08
CA VAL A 77 19.49 0.90 3.07
C VAL A 77 20.22 1.76 2.04
N THR A 78 21.54 1.55 1.89
CA THR A 78 22.41 2.24 0.92
C THR A 78 22.91 1.27 -0.14
N ASN A 79 22.66 1.57 -1.42
CA ASN A 79 23.23 0.82 -2.55
C ASN A 79 24.71 1.17 -2.75
N LYS A 80 25.62 0.20 -2.52
CA LYS A 80 27.07 0.39 -2.67
C LYS A 80 27.56 0.23 -4.10
N THR A 81 26.77 -0.37 -4.99
CA THR A 81 27.18 -0.69 -6.37
C THR A 81 27.22 0.54 -7.29
N LYS A 82 27.63 0.32 -8.54
CA LYS A 82 27.50 1.30 -9.65
C LYS A 82 26.20 1.14 -10.47
N ARG A 83 25.38 0.12 -10.19
CA ARG A 83 24.12 -0.18 -10.90
C ARG A 83 22.90 0.20 -10.05
N LYS A 84 21.74 0.32 -10.68
CA LYS A 84 20.46 0.39 -9.95
C LYS A 84 20.16 -1.00 -9.37
N LEU A 85 19.63 -1.06 -8.16
CA LEU A 85 19.19 -2.29 -7.49
C LEU A 85 17.70 -2.26 -7.18
N ARG A 86 17.06 -3.42 -7.15
CA ARG A 86 15.70 -3.64 -6.65
C ARG A 86 15.79 -4.54 -5.42
N VAL A 87 15.94 -3.94 -4.25
CA VAL A 87 16.17 -4.68 -2.99
C VAL A 87 14.84 -5.07 -2.38
N VAL A 88 14.62 -6.37 -2.17
CA VAL A 88 13.39 -6.96 -1.62
C VAL A 88 13.58 -7.23 -0.12
N LEU A 89 12.54 -6.94 0.67
CA LEU A 89 12.48 -7.31 2.07
C LEU A 89 12.07 -8.79 2.19
N PRO A 90 12.93 -9.69 2.73
CA PRO A 90 12.57 -11.09 2.84
C PRO A 90 11.50 -11.31 3.93
N PRO A 91 10.56 -12.24 3.73
CA PRO A 91 9.66 -12.67 4.78
C PRO A 91 10.46 -13.49 5.79
N GLY A 92 10.28 -13.23 7.09
CA GLY A 92 11.14 -13.78 8.15
C GLY A 92 12.37 -12.92 8.50
N LEU A 93 12.48 -11.68 7.99
CA LEU A 93 13.45 -10.71 8.52
C LEU A 93 13.17 -10.43 10.01
N ILE A 94 14.19 -10.58 10.83
CA ILE A 94 14.18 -10.25 12.26
C ILE A 94 15.03 -9.01 12.56
N ALA A 95 14.72 -8.33 13.66
CA ALA A 95 15.50 -7.24 14.22
C ALA A 95 15.64 -7.42 15.73
N SER A 96 16.87 -7.35 16.26
CA SER A 96 17.17 -7.55 17.68
C SER A 96 18.06 -6.44 18.24
N GLY A 97 17.84 -6.06 19.51
CA GLY A 97 18.60 -4.99 20.18
C GLY A 97 20.10 -5.26 20.16
N ALA A 98 20.90 -4.35 19.59
CA ALA A 98 22.32 -4.59 19.35
C ALA A 98 23.17 -4.68 20.63
N THR A 99 22.60 -4.26 21.77
CA THR A 99 23.13 -4.39 23.14
C THR A 99 23.09 -5.82 23.68
N GLY A 100 22.35 -6.74 23.05
CA GLY A 100 22.27 -8.14 23.49
C GLY A 100 21.48 -8.34 24.78
N GLN A 101 20.63 -7.38 25.17
CA GLN A 101 19.81 -7.44 26.39
C GLN A 101 18.62 -8.39 26.22
N PHE A 102 18.92 -9.68 26.06
CA PHE A 102 17.96 -10.77 26.10
C PHE A 102 17.27 -10.74 27.48
N GLY A 103 15.93 -10.71 27.51
CA GLY A 103 15.11 -10.57 28.73
C GLY A 103 15.07 -11.84 29.59
N GLY A 104 16.24 -12.40 29.90
CA GLY A 104 16.41 -13.74 30.48
C GLY A 104 17.48 -13.82 31.55
N MET A 105 17.63 -12.78 32.38
CA MET A 105 18.51 -12.80 33.56
C MET A 105 17.75 -12.88 34.88
N GLY A 106 16.77 -13.79 34.94
CA GLY A 106 16.39 -14.48 36.17
C GLY A 106 17.50 -15.45 36.61
N GLY A 107 18.74 -14.97 36.66
CA GLY A 107 19.96 -15.76 36.79
C GLY A 107 20.52 -15.70 38.21
N MET A 108 20.01 -16.56 39.09
CA MET A 108 20.47 -16.66 40.47
C MET A 108 21.85 -17.33 40.56
N GLY A 109 22.91 -16.53 40.35
CA GLY A 109 24.30 -16.87 40.64
C GLY A 109 24.96 -15.67 41.34
N GLY A 110 25.65 -15.82 42.47
CA GLY A 110 26.41 -16.99 42.91
C GLY A 110 27.92 -16.73 42.92
N GLY A 111 28.34 -15.45 42.98
CA GLY A 111 29.75 -15.02 42.95
C GLY A 111 30.26 -14.58 44.32
N MET A 112 30.62 -15.54 45.16
CA MET A 112 31.21 -15.31 46.49
C MET A 112 32.75 -15.24 46.39
N GLY A 113 33.36 -14.07 46.65
CA GLY A 113 34.83 -13.97 46.77
C GLY A 113 35.39 -12.53 46.69
N GLY A 114 36.37 -12.19 47.54
CA GLY A 114 36.97 -10.84 47.64
C GLY A 114 36.14 -9.91 48.54
N MET A 115 36.32 -9.80 49.85
CA MET A 115 37.52 -9.90 50.71
C MET A 115 38.53 -8.78 50.44
N GLY A 116 38.56 -7.80 51.37
CA GLY A 116 39.30 -6.53 51.27
C GLY A 116 38.34 -5.34 51.43
N GLY A 117 38.21 -4.69 52.58
CA GLY A 117 38.86 -4.89 53.88
C GLY A 117 39.56 -3.61 54.35
N GLY A 118 39.01 -2.93 55.36
CA GLY A 118 39.65 -1.73 55.93
C GLY A 118 38.70 -0.73 56.61
N MET A 119 38.67 -0.79 57.95
CA MET A 119 39.02 0.34 58.84
C MET A 119 38.17 1.64 58.83
N GLY A 120 37.62 1.98 60.01
CA GLY A 120 37.00 3.28 60.33
C GLY A 120 35.47 3.31 60.17
N GLY A 121 34.65 3.75 61.14
CA GLY A 121 34.93 4.22 62.51
C GLY A 121 34.62 5.71 62.70
N GLY A 122 33.69 6.03 63.60
CA GLY A 122 33.16 7.38 63.85
C GLY A 122 31.69 7.51 63.38
N MET A 123 30.65 7.84 64.14
CA MET A 123 30.43 8.57 65.41
C MET A 123 30.04 10.07 65.25
N GLY A 124 28.77 10.39 65.52
CA GLY A 124 28.32 11.69 66.03
C GLY A 124 27.88 12.77 65.03
N GLY A 125 27.16 13.79 65.54
CA GLY A 125 26.65 14.96 64.80
C GLY A 125 25.29 14.70 64.12
N MET A 126 24.14 15.28 64.48
CA MET A 126 23.76 16.45 65.30
C MET A 126 24.05 17.82 64.67
N GLY A 127 23.00 18.65 64.53
CA GLY A 127 23.00 19.98 63.91
C GLY A 127 22.45 19.96 62.47
N GLY A 128 21.60 20.89 62.00
CA GLY A 128 20.95 22.04 62.67
C GLY A 128 21.51 23.40 62.23
N GLY A 129 20.67 24.19 61.55
CA GLY A 129 20.99 25.52 60.98
C GLY A 129 20.63 25.56 59.49
N MET A 130 19.84 26.48 58.90
CA MET A 130 19.46 27.89 59.16
C MET A 130 20.35 28.93 58.45
N GLY A 131 19.74 29.74 57.57
CA GLY A 131 20.27 31.01 57.07
C GLY A 131 21.14 30.92 55.81
N GLY A 132 21.02 31.90 54.91
CA GLY A 132 21.78 31.95 53.66
C GLY A 132 21.28 32.99 52.65
N MET A 133 21.24 34.26 53.05
CA MET A 133 20.76 35.38 52.22
C MET A 133 21.91 36.12 51.54
N GLY A 134 21.83 36.30 50.21
CA GLY A 134 22.76 37.10 49.41
C GLY A 134 22.72 36.68 47.92
N GLY A 135 22.87 37.56 46.93
CA GLY A 135 23.20 38.98 46.98
C GLY A 135 24.53 39.27 46.29
N GLY A 136 24.53 39.35 44.95
CA GLY A 136 25.74 39.57 44.15
C GLY A 136 25.44 40.38 42.90
N MET A 137 26.09 41.53 42.77
CA MET A 137 25.89 42.53 41.72
C MET A 137 27.25 42.94 41.15
N GLY A 138 27.36 43.12 39.83
CA GLY A 138 28.52 43.72 39.18
C GLY A 138 29.03 42.92 37.96
N GLY A 139 29.39 43.65 36.89
CA GLY A 139 29.87 43.08 35.62
C GLY A 139 29.69 44.08 34.48
N MET A 140 30.59 45.06 34.37
CA MET A 140 30.42 46.27 33.55
C MET A 140 31.62 46.50 32.62
N GLY A 141 31.33 46.87 31.37
CA GLY A 141 32.31 47.35 30.36
C GLY A 141 32.59 46.38 29.20
N GLY A 142 32.92 46.86 28.00
CA GLY A 142 32.93 48.26 27.53
C GLY A 142 33.64 48.47 26.17
N GLY A 143 33.27 49.54 25.44
CA GLY A 143 33.86 49.97 24.15
C GLY A 143 33.49 49.08 22.95
N GLY A 144 33.50 49.52 21.69
CA GLY A 144 33.64 50.84 21.03
C GLY A 144 33.40 50.60 19.52
N MET A 145 32.57 51.35 18.77
CA MET A 145 32.62 52.77 18.36
C MET A 145 33.55 53.05 17.16
N GLY A 146 32.96 53.41 16.01
CA GLY A 146 33.63 53.84 14.77
C GLY A 146 33.66 52.77 13.65
N GLY A 147 33.49 53.09 12.36
CA GLY A 147 33.11 54.39 11.77
C GLY A 147 32.92 54.35 10.24
N ARG A 148 32.08 55.27 9.72
CA ARG A 148 31.73 55.60 8.32
C ARG A 148 32.67 55.13 7.17
N GLY A 149 32.05 54.64 6.08
CA GLY A 149 32.59 54.68 4.71
C GLY A 149 32.27 53.41 3.88
N GLY A 150 31.68 53.44 2.68
CA GLY A 150 30.97 54.53 2.00
C GLY A 150 31.37 54.82 0.55
N SER A 151 31.22 53.87 -0.39
CA SER A 151 31.06 54.18 -1.82
C SER A 151 30.51 53.01 -2.67
N MET A 152 29.84 53.38 -3.77
CA MET A 152 29.58 52.69 -5.06
C MET A 152 29.76 51.16 -5.21
N GLY A 153 28.79 50.56 -5.94
CA GLY A 153 29.14 49.67 -7.07
C GLY A 153 28.36 48.36 -7.20
N GLY A 154 27.36 48.30 -8.10
CA GLY A 154 26.62 47.08 -8.43
C GLY A 154 25.67 46.58 -7.34
N GLY A 155 24.75 45.66 -7.61
CA GLY A 155 24.42 45.04 -8.89
C GLY A 155 23.98 43.58 -8.73
N MET A 156 22.70 43.30 -9.04
CA MET A 156 22.10 41.95 -9.07
C MET A 156 21.92 41.23 -7.71
N SER A 157 21.16 40.13 -7.76
CA SER A 157 21.03 39.08 -6.72
C SER A 157 20.43 39.47 -5.36
N GLY A 158 19.11 39.68 -5.34
CA GLY A 158 18.30 39.42 -4.14
C GLY A 158 18.20 37.92 -3.86
N GLY A 159 19.28 37.34 -3.33
CA GLY A 159 19.49 35.90 -3.19
C GLY A 159 18.64 35.21 -2.11
N THR A 160 17.35 35.01 -2.36
CA THR A 160 16.57 34.00 -1.63
C THR A 160 17.06 32.58 -1.96
N MET A 161 16.94 31.66 -1.00
CA MET A 161 17.54 30.33 -1.09
C MET A 161 16.94 29.45 -2.22
N PRO A 162 17.71 28.48 -2.78
CA PRO A 162 17.40 27.87 -4.08
C PRO A 162 16.17 26.95 -4.13
N ALA A 163 15.70 26.69 -5.36
CA ALA A 163 14.44 26.00 -5.67
C ALA A 163 14.31 24.51 -5.25
N SER A 164 15.34 23.90 -4.66
CA SER A 164 15.31 22.50 -4.19
C SER A 164 14.20 22.24 -3.16
N MET A 165 13.90 23.22 -2.31
CA MET A 165 12.87 23.14 -1.27
C MET A 165 11.42 23.20 -1.80
N GLY A 166 11.25 23.47 -3.09
CA GLY A 166 9.97 23.36 -3.81
C GLY A 166 9.75 22.00 -4.46
N MET A 167 10.79 21.37 -4.99
CA MET A 167 10.66 20.14 -5.77
C MET A 167 10.58 18.84 -4.93
N MET A 168 11.00 18.85 -3.66
CA MET A 168 10.84 17.69 -2.78
C MET A 168 9.39 17.41 -2.36
N MET A 169 8.59 18.46 -2.09
CA MET A 169 7.20 18.32 -1.62
C MET A 169 6.22 17.86 -2.71
N LEU A 170 6.66 17.74 -3.96
CA LEU A 170 5.90 17.17 -5.07
C LEU A 170 6.41 15.77 -5.47
N GLY A 171 7.11 15.07 -4.58
CA GLY A 171 7.51 13.68 -4.76
C GLY A 171 6.43 12.72 -4.26
N ARG A 172 5.67 11.96 -5.08
CA ARG A 172 4.90 12.34 -6.29
C ARG A 172 3.77 11.32 -6.51
N LEU A 173 2.54 11.75 -6.28
CA LEU A 173 1.26 11.12 -6.63
C LEU A 173 0.84 9.75 -6.08
N ILE A 174 1.70 8.91 -5.47
CA ILE A 174 1.19 7.75 -4.71
C ILE A 174 1.66 7.50 -3.26
N MET A 175 2.65 8.12 -2.59
CA MET A 175 3.42 9.35 -2.79
C MET A 175 2.61 10.64 -3.08
N SER A 176 1.29 10.52 -2.98
CA SER A 176 0.33 11.50 -2.42
C SER A 176 -1.02 10.84 -2.06
N LEU A 177 -1.09 9.49 -2.00
CA LEU A 177 -2.33 8.74 -1.80
C LEU A 177 -2.21 7.60 -0.78
N VAL A 178 -1.16 6.74 -0.80
CA VAL A 178 -0.68 5.88 0.30
C VAL A 178 0.81 5.51 0.10
N GLY A 179 1.76 6.38 0.49
CA GLY A 179 3.17 5.96 0.49
C GLY A 179 4.16 7.08 0.69
N ASP A 180 5.02 6.94 1.70
CA ASP A 180 6.23 7.74 1.84
C ASP A 180 7.21 7.43 0.71
N ARG A 181 8.13 8.34 0.40
CA ARG A 181 9.21 8.08 -0.57
C ARG A 181 10.13 6.95 -0.11
N ASP A 182 10.10 6.66 1.18
CA ASP A 182 10.82 5.60 1.86
C ASP A 182 9.91 4.39 2.20
N SER A 183 8.72 4.26 1.60
CA SER A 183 7.93 3.04 1.75
C SER A 183 8.65 1.82 1.16
N TRP A 184 8.60 0.70 1.87
CA TRP A 184 9.02 -0.59 1.33
C TRP A 184 8.11 -1.10 0.20
N ASP A 185 6.86 -0.64 0.07
CA ASP A 185 6.05 -0.98 -1.11
C ASP A 185 6.13 0.14 -2.17
N GLN A 186 6.57 -0.24 -3.37
CA GLN A 186 6.69 0.62 -4.54
C GLN A 186 5.86 0.11 -5.73
N GLN A 187 5.05 -0.96 -5.59
CA GLN A 187 4.27 -1.52 -6.72
C GLN A 187 3.16 -0.58 -7.18
N SER A 188 2.50 0.07 -6.23
CA SER A 188 1.49 1.11 -6.46
C SER A 188 2.03 2.29 -7.29
N LEU A 189 3.34 2.57 -7.24
CA LEU A 189 3.98 3.63 -8.04
C LEU A 189 4.18 3.27 -9.51
N MET A 190 4.40 1.98 -9.82
CA MET A 190 4.77 1.56 -11.16
C MET A 190 3.56 1.38 -12.08
N SER A 191 2.48 0.78 -11.60
CA SER A 191 1.23 0.63 -12.37
C SER A 191 0.62 1.99 -12.76
N GLY A 192 0.74 2.99 -11.88
CA GLY A 192 0.25 4.35 -12.11
C GLY A 192 1.08 5.20 -13.09
N MET A 193 2.28 4.77 -13.50
CA MET A 193 3.18 5.53 -14.39
C MET A 193 3.50 4.85 -15.72
N MET A 194 3.62 3.51 -15.77
CA MET A 194 4.04 2.79 -17.00
C MET A 194 3.04 2.94 -18.17
N MET A 195 1.74 3.06 -17.88
CA MET A 195 0.70 3.24 -18.92
C MET A 195 0.60 4.69 -19.44
N GLY A 196 1.13 5.68 -18.71
CA GLY A 196 0.84 7.09 -18.94
C GLY A 196 1.80 7.85 -19.87
N MET A 197 2.84 7.20 -20.41
CA MET A 197 3.91 7.90 -21.16
C MET A 197 4.39 7.19 -22.43
N GLY A 198 3.61 6.22 -22.93
CA GLY A 198 3.80 5.56 -24.23
C GLY A 198 3.01 6.20 -25.39
N GLY A 199 2.48 7.41 -25.21
CA GLY A 199 1.60 8.09 -26.17
C GLY A 199 2.30 8.63 -27.42
N GLY A 200 2.86 7.75 -28.24
CA GLY A 200 3.47 8.10 -29.53
C GLY A 200 2.43 8.62 -30.52
N MET A 201 2.47 9.92 -30.79
CA MET A 201 1.51 10.61 -31.66
C MET A 201 1.78 10.31 -33.15
N GLY A 202 1.18 9.24 -33.68
CA GLY A 202 1.24 8.91 -35.11
C GLY A 202 0.30 7.76 -35.50
N GLY A 203 -0.68 8.03 -36.36
CA GLY A 203 -1.66 7.01 -36.78
C GLY A 203 -3.03 7.57 -37.17
N MET A 204 -3.09 8.54 -38.09
CA MET A 204 -4.35 9.07 -38.60
C MET A 204 -4.94 8.09 -39.64
N GLY A 205 -5.60 7.03 -39.18
CA GLY A 205 -6.23 6.00 -40.01
C GLY A 205 -7.62 5.64 -39.50
N GLY A 206 -8.61 5.59 -40.39
CA GLY A 206 -10.02 5.41 -40.02
C GLY A 206 -10.38 3.96 -39.67
N GLY A 207 -11.11 3.76 -38.57
CA GLY A 207 -11.71 2.50 -38.17
C GLY A 207 -12.95 2.74 -37.32
N MET A 208 -14.12 2.24 -37.75
CA MET A 208 -15.41 2.61 -37.19
C MET A 208 -15.98 1.51 -36.29
N GLY A 209 -16.14 1.79 -34.99
CA GLY A 209 -16.89 0.96 -34.04
C GLY A 209 -16.08 -0.17 -33.38
N GLY A 210 -15.94 -0.10 -32.04
CA GLY A 210 -15.31 -1.15 -31.23
C GLY A 210 -15.54 -0.89 -29.74
N MET A 211 -16.44 -1.66 -29.12
CA MET A 211 -16.91 -1.40 -27.74
C MET A 211 -16.41 -2.46 -26.76
N GLY A 212 -15.60 -2.02 -25.79
CA GLY A 212 -15.28 -2.77 -24.56
C GLY A 212 -14.26 -3.89 -24.68
N GLY A 213 -13.92 -4.51 -23.54
CA GLY A 213 -13.23 -5.81 -23.51
C GLY A 213 -11.74 -5.85 -23.15
N MET A 214 -11.20 -4.93 -22.33
CA MET A 214 -9.83 -5.06 -21.80
C MET A 214 -9.75 -6.09 -20.65
N GLY A 215 -10.26 -7.30 -20.87
CA GLY A 215 -10.21 -8.43 -19.95
C GLY A 215 -8.97 -9.29 -20.19
N GLY A 216 -7.82 -8.88 -19.64
CA GLY A 216 -6.53 -9.53 -19.85
C GLY A 216 -5.94 -10.13 -18.58
N MET A 217 -6.15 -11.44 -18.39
CA MET A 217 -5.43 -12.37 -17.48
C MET A 217 -5.31 -12.02 -15.97
N GLY A 218 -5.79 -12.93 -15.11
CA GLY A 218 -5.37 -13.06 -13.71
C GLY A 218 -6.13 -12.24 -12.67
N GLY A 219 -6.63 -11.06 -13.00
CA GLY A 219 -7.43 -10.24 -12.08
C GLY A 219 -8.85 -10.77 -11.88
N GLY A 220 -9.24 -11.06 -10.64
CA GLY A 220 -10.63 -11.37 -10.27
C GLY A 220 -11.57 -10.16 -10.46
N MET A 221 -12.88 -10.41 -10.46
CA MET A 221 -13.91 -9.38 -10.61
C MET A 221 -13.77 -8.34 -9.50
N ARG A 222 -13.54 -7.07 -9.90
CA ARG A 222 -13.25 -5.94 -8.99
C ARG A 222 -12.20 -6.27 -7.91
N SER A 223 -11.23 -7.11 -8.27
CA SER A 223 -10.12 -7.47 -7.40
C SER A 223 -8.91 -6.59 -7.71
N VAL A 224 -8.26 -6.06 -6.67
CA VAL A 224 -6.88 -5.57 -6.82
C VAL A 224 -5.98 -6.81 -6.86
N PRO A 225 -5.00 -6.92 -7.78
CA PRO A 225 -4.10 -8.07 -7.79
C PRO A 225 -3.25 -8.09 -6.50
N PRO A 226 -2.98 -9.27 -5.92
CA PRO A 226 -2.16 -9.38 -4.72
C PRO A 226 -0.77 -8.81 -4.97
N THR A 227 -0.20 -8.20 -3.95
CA THR A 227 1.12 -7.55 -4.08
C THR A 227 2.23 -8.49 -3.65
N GLY A 228 3.33 -8.49 -4.40
CA GLY A 228 4.52 -9.25 -4.06
C GLY A 228 5.23 -8.66 -2.83
N LEU A 229 6.28 -9.35 -2.39
CA LEU A 229 7.11 -8.91 -1.27
C LEU A 229 7.54 -7.44 -1.40
N PRO A 230 7.56 -6.67 -0.29
CA PRO A 230 7.95 -5.26 -0.34
C PRO A 230 9.37 -5.09 -0.91
N PHE A 231 9.59 -4.10 -1.77
CA PHE A 231 10.92 -3.79 -2.34
C PHE A 231 11.18 -2.29 -2.51
N ALA A 232 12.43 -1.88 -2.30
CA ALA A 232 12.93 -0.54 -2.57
C ALA A 232 13.80 -0.52 -3.84
N ALA A 233 13.52 0.41 -4.75
CA ALA A 233 14.37 0.67 -5.92
C ALA A 233 15.47 1.70 -5.55
N LEU A 234 16.73 1.27 -5.52
CA LEU A 234 17.87 2.10 -5.11
C LEU A 234 18.74 2.43 -6.32
N ASN A 235 18.86 3.72 -6.64
CA ASN A 235 19.84 4.19 -7.62
C ASN A 235 21.29 3.96 -7.11
N PRO A 236 22.32 3.98 -7.97
CA PRO A 236 23.71 3.88 -7.53
C PRO A 236 24.03 4.88 -6.42
N LYS A 237 24.69 4.44 -5.34
CA LYS A 237 25.05 5.26 -4.17
C LYS A 237 23.89 5.92 -3.42
N GLN A 238 22.63 5.57 -3.72
CA GLN A 238 21.47 6.10 -3.00
C GLN A 238 21.27 5.38 -1.65
N THR A 239 21.02 6.17 -0.60
CA THR A 239 20.37 5.72 0.65
C THR A 239 18.85 5.99 0.59
N ARG A 240 18.05 5.11 1.20
CA ARG A 240 16.66 5.37 1.62
C ARG A 240 16.47 4.97 3.09
N HIS A 241 15.56 5.61 3.81
CA HIS A 241 15.37 5.46 5.25
C HIS A 241 14.02 4.83 5.57
N LEU A 242 13.92 3.51 5.37
CA LEU A 242 12.65 2.83 5.09
C LEU A 242 11.88 2.47 6.39
N PRO A 243 10.78 3.17 6.76
CA PRO A 243 9.94 2.76 7.88
C PRO A 243 9.43 1.33 7.73
N THR A 244 9.72 0.50 8.73
CA THR A 244 9.37 -0.92 8.79
C THR A 244 8.62 -1.19 10.10
N ARG A 245 7.45 -1.83 10.02
CA ARG A 245 6.66 -2.24 11.20
C ARG A 245 7.42 -3.34 11.95
N LEU A 246 7.39 -3.33 13.28
CA LEU A 246 7.96 -4.40 14.11
C LEU A 246 6.87 -5.19 14.83
N VAL A 247 7.19 -6.43 15.19
CA VAL A 247 6.36 -7.31 16.01
C VAL A 247 7.26 -7.90 17.08
N GLY A 248 6.87 -7.79 18.35
CA GLY A 248 7.65 -8.32 19.46
C GLY A 248 7.54 -9.83 19.54
N LEU A 249 8.68 -10.50 19.70
CA LEU A 249 8.78 -11.95 19.88
C LEU A 249 8.90 -12.34 21.36
N SER A 250 9.22 -11.38 22.23
CA SER A 250 9.27 -11.51 23.68
C SER A 250 7.89 -11.77 24.28
N GLU A 251 7.86 -12.39 25.46
CA GLU A 251 6.66 -12.44 26.29
C GLU A 251 6.20 -11.02 26.69
N PRO A 252 4.89 -10.78 26.85
CA PRO A 252 4.37 -9.53 27.39
C PRO A 252 4.62 -9.37 28.88
N ASP A 253 5.05 -8.17 29.26
CA ASP A 253 5.34 -7.70 30.62
C ASP A 253 4.07 -7.30 31.40
N GLY A 254 3.15 -8.26 31.55
CA GLY A 254 1.96 -8.12 32.40
C GLY A 254 0.90 -7.17 31.83
N GLU A 255 0.78 -5.97 32.42
CA GLU A 255 -0.13 -4.93 31.93
C GLU A 255 0.51 -4.03 30.84
N GLU A 256 1.82 -4.12 30.62
CA GLU A 256 2.53 -3.24 29.69
C GLU A 256 2.34 -3.64 28.22
N ARG A 257 2.77 -2.71 27.34
CA ARG A 257 2.76 -2.92 25.90
C ARG A 257 4.04 -3.65 25.53
N VAL A 258 3.91 -4.61 24.60
CA VAL A 258 5.01 -5.27 23.88
C VAL A 258 6.30 -4.43 23.89
N ALA A 259 7.35 -4.97 24.50
CA ALA A 259 8.68 -4.36 24.47
C ALA A 259 9.11 -4.08 23.02
N MET A 260 9.15 -2.78 22.67
CA MET A 260 9.44 -2.29 21.32
C MET A 260 10.70 -1.42 21.36
N PRO A 261 11.59 -1.49 20.35
CA PRO A 261 12.85 -0.75 20.36
C PRO A 261 12.72 0.75 20.61
N ALA A 262 13.58 1.26 21.49
CA ALA A 262 13.61 2.66 21.86
C ALA A 262 14.05 3.54 20.67
N LYS A 263 13.69 4.83 20.72
CA LYS A 263 14.05 5.76 19.64
C LYS A 263 15.56 5.95 19.55
N GLY A 264 16.15 5.56 18.41
CA GLY A 264 17.59 5.57 18.17
C GLY A 264 18.32 4.31 18.67
N GLU A 265 17.60 3.30 19.18
CA GLU A 265 18.20 2.01 19.54
C GLU A 265 18.71 1.31 18.27
N LYS A 266 20.00 0.97 18.24
CA LYS A 266 20.58 0.22 17.12
C LYS A 266 20.12 -1.23 17.14
N LEU A 267 19.62 -1.70 16.00
CA LEU A 267 19.13 -3.06 15.81
C LEU A 267 20.07 -3.85 14.89
N ARG A 268 20.33 -5.11 15.25
CA ARG A 268 20.96 -6.09 14.37
C ARG A 268 19.87 -6.80 13.58
N LEU A 269 20.15 -7.05 12.30
CA LEU A 269 19.24 -7.76 11.40
C LEU A 269 19.74 -9.18 11.17
N GLY A 270 18.82 -10.11 10.96
CA GLY A 270 19.13 -11.50 10.63
C GLY A 270 17.95 -12.18 9.94
N ASP A 271 18.09 -13.48 9.72
CA ASP A 271 17.02 -14.37 9.29
C ASP A 271 16.42 -15.08 10.50
N ILE A 272 15.10 -15.28 10.56
CA ILE A 272 14.41 -15.98 11.67
C ILE A 272 14.99 -17.37 11.96
N SER A 273 15.49 -18.07 10.93
CA SER A 273 16.20 -19.36 11.08
C SER A 273 17.50 -19.29 11.89
N GLN A 274 18.01 -18.08 12.18
CA GLN A 274 19.19 -17.85 13.03
C GLN A 274 18.84 -17.53 14.48
N MET A 275 17.55 -17.38 14.82
CA MET A 275 17.07 -17.11 16.19
C MET A 275 16.23 -18.24 16.80
N THR A 276 15.64 -19.13 16.00
CA THR A 276 14.80 -20.22 16.52
C THR A 276 14.69 -21.40 15.55
N ASP A 277 14.74 -22.62 16.08
CA ASP A 277 14.43 -23.86 15.36
C ASP A 277 12.91 -24.16 15.32
N ASN A 278 12.07 -23.32 15.93
CA ASN A 278 10.62 -23.49 15.93
C ASN A 278 10.05 -23.23 14.51
N ALA A 279 9.85 -24.32 13.76
CA ALA A 279 9.31 -24.28 12.41
C ALA A 279 7.92 -23.59 12.31
N GLN A 280 7.06 -23.74 13.32
CA GLN A 280 5.75 -23.07 13.34
C GLN A 280 5.92 -21.54 13.47
N MET A 281 6.87 -21.08 14.29
CA MET A 281 7.23 -19.66 14.44
C MET A 281 7.86 -19.09 13.17
N GLN A 282 8.75 -19.83 12.51
CA GLN A 282 9.31 -19.45 11.21
C GLN A 282 8.18 -19.33 10.15
N GLN A 283 7.29 -20.32 10.06
CA GLN A 283 6.18 -20.34 9.11
C GLN A 283 5.18 -19.21 9.36
N ALA A 284 4.79 -18.97 10.62
CA ALA A 284 3.90 -17.88 11.00
C ALA A 284 4.48 -16.52 10.59
N LEU A 285 5.71 -16.22 11.00
CA LEU A 285 6.36 -14.94 10.69
C LEU A 285 6.54 -14.74 9.18
N LYS A 286 6.89 -15.81 8.45
CA LYS A 286 7.03 -15.78 7.00
C LYS A 286 5.69 -15.44 6.32
N ARG A 287 4.63 -16.19 6.63
CA ARG A 287 3.30 -16.02 6.01
C ARG A 287 2.66 -14.68 6.38
N LEU A 288 2.78 -14.22 7.63
CA LEU A 288 2.32 -12.89 8.05
C LEU A 288 3.02 -11.75 7.28
N ALA A 289 4.29 -11.93 6.91
CA ALA A 289 5.03 -10.95 6.11
C ALA A 289 4.67 -11.00 4.62
N GLU A 290 4.41 -12.20 4.07
CA GLU A 290 3.90 -12.41 2.71
C GLU A 290 2.49 -11.80 2.52
N ASP A 291 1.57 -12.09 3.45
CA ASP A 291 0.19 -11.57 3.44
C ASP A 291 0.07 -10.12 3.96
N LYS A 292 1.20 -9.47 4.31
CA LYS A 292 1.28 -8.08 4.79
C LYS A 292 0.36 -7.78 5.98
N ALA A 293 0.33 -8.70 6.93
CA ALA A 293 -0.51 -8.67 8.12
C ALA A 293 -0.53 -7.29 8.83
N PRO A 294 -1.69 -6.82 9.33
CA PRO A 294 -1.75 -5.72 10.27
C PRO A 294 -0.89 -6.01 11.49
N GLN A 295 -0.15 -5.01 11.98
CA GLN A 295 0.80 -5.16 13.08
C GLN A 295 0.12 -5.69 14.36
N THR A 296 -1.14 -5.31 14.58
CA THR A 296 -2.00 -5.83 15.66
C THR A 296 -2.24 -7.33 15.52
N LEU A 297 -2.72 -7.78 14.36
CA LEU A 297 -2.98 -9.20 14.06
C LEU A 297 -1.71 -10.04 14.16
N ALA A 298 -0.61 -9.56 13.57
CA ALA A 298 0.69 -10.23 13.67
C ALA A 298 1.17 -10.37 15.13
N GLN A 299 0.95 -9.36 15.98
CA GLN A 299 1.34 -9.42 17.39
C GLN A 299 0.54 -10.46 18.19
N LEU A 300 -0.77 -10.57 17.95
CA LEU A 300 -1.62 -11.58 18.58
C LEU A 300 -1.15 -12.99 18.22
N VAL A 301 -0.79 -13.21 16.94
CA VAL A 301 -0.23 -14.48 16.46
C VAL A 301 1.15 -14.75 17.06
N MET A 302 2.06 -13.77 17.11
CA MET A 302 3.41 -14.01 17.66
C MET A 302 3.39 -14.29 19.17
N TRP A 303 2.53 -13.64 19.95
CA TRP A 303 2.34 -14.03 21.36
C TRP A 303 1.83 -15.47 21.51
N LYS A 304 1.01 -15.97 20.57
CA LYS A 304 0.58 -17.37 20.61
C LYS A 304 1.70 -18.34 20.23
N VAL A 305 2.43 -18.05 19.14
CA VAL A 305 3.33 -19.03 18.49
C VAL A 305 4.78 -18.95 19.00
N ALA A 306 5.26 -17.76 19.39
CA ALA A 306 6.59 -17.57 19.98
C ALA A 306 6.56 -17.67 21.52
N SER A 307 5.60 -17.00 22.16
CA SER A 307 5.49 -16.91 23.63
C SER A 307 4.54 -17.94 24.25
N GLY A 308 3.95 -18.84 23.45
CA GLY A 308 3.07 -19.94 23.91
C GLY A 308 1.74 -19.51 24.55
N GLN A 309 1.45 -18.21 24.65
CA GLN A 309 0.43 -17.63 25.54
C GLN A 309 -0.98 -18.18 25.27
N ASP A 310 -1.81 -18.26 26.30
CA ASP A 310 -3.21 -18.69 26.10
C ASP A 310 -4.06 -17.60 25.43
N TRP A 311 -5.04 -18.02 24.63
CA TRP A 311 -5.92 -17.12 23.90
C TRP A 311 -6.77 -16.22 24.83
N LYS A 312 -7.08 -16.64 26.06
CA LYS A 312 -7.76 -15.82 27.08
C LYS A 312 -6.82 -14.78 27.69
N ALA A 313 -5.55 -15.12 27.88
CA ALA A 313 -4.53 -14.17 28.33
C ALA A 313 -4.29 -13.12 27.24
N ILE A 314 -4.08 -13.55 25.99
CA ILE A 314 -3.92 -12.68 24.82
C ILE A 314 -5.14 -11.75 24.66
N GLU A 315 -6.36 -12.25 24.79
CA GLU A 315 -7.60 -11.44 24.74
C GLU A 315 -7.68 -10.42 25.89
N THR A 316 -7.15 -10.75 27.07
CA THR A 316 -7.11 -9.83 28.23
C THR A 316 -6.09 -8.71 28.01
N MET A 317 -4.86 -9.05 27.64
CA MET A 317 -3.75 -8.09 27.43
C MET A 317 -3.97 -7.19 26.21
N SER A 318 -4.62 -7.70 25.15
CA SER A 318 -4.86 -6.94 23.92
C SER A 318 -6.13 -6.08 23.92
N ARG A 319 -6.99 -6.21 24.93
CA ARG A 319 -8.35 -5.61 24.98
C ARG A 319 -8.41 -4.10 24.74
N SER A 320 -7.32 -3.36 25.04
CA SER A 320 -7.24 -1.92 24.87
C SER A 320 -6.91 -1.47 23.43
N TRP A 321 -6.41 -2.37 22.58
CA TRP A 321 -5.92 -2.01 21.24
C TRP A 321 -6.35 -2.96 20.12
N ALA A 322 -6.64 -4.24 20.37
CA ALA A 322 -7.20 -5.18 19.40
C ALA A 322 -8.74 -5.17 19.41
N ASN A 323 -9.38 -5.59 18.32
CA ASN A 323 -10.81 -5.86 18.27
C ASN A 323 -11.12 -7.36 18.11
N ALA A 324 -12.39 -7.75 18.29
CA ALA A 324 -12.79 -9.16 18.27
C ALA A 324 -12.53 -9.85 16.91
N HIS A 325 -12.67 -9.16 15.78
CA HIS A 325 -12.34 -9.74 14.47
C HIS A 325 -10.83 -9.99 14.33
N GLU A 326 -9.97 -9.07 14.81
CA GLU A 326 -8.51 -9.27 14.84
C GLU A 326 -8.13 -10.46 15.75
N MET A 327 -8.83 -10.66 16.87
CA MET A 327 -8.67 -11.82 17.74
C MET A 327 -9.06 -13.14 17.05
N THR A 328 -10.20 -13.15 16.36
CA THR A 328 -10.70 -14.36 15.68
C THR A 328 -9.85 -14.69 14.45
N LEU A 329 -9.40 -13.69 13.67
CA LEU A 329 -8.40 -13.89 12.61
C LEU A 329 -7.10 -14.50 13.17
N ALA A 330 -6.60 -14.01 14.32
CA ALA A 330 -5.39 -14.55 14.93
C ALA A 330 -5.55 -16.03 15.32
N ARG A 331 -6.72 -16.40 15.87
CA ARG A 331 -7.08 -17.78 16.21
C ARG A 331 -7.14 -18.66 14.96
N THR A 332 -8.03 -18.32 14.01
CA THR A 332 -8.21 -19.08 12.76
C THR A 332 -6.91 -19.22 11.97
N PHE A 333 -6.05 -18.20 11.93
CA PHE A 333 -4.74 -18.28 11.28
C PHE A 333 -3.81 -19.30 11.95
N VAL A 334 -3.66 -19.26 13.28
CA VAL A 334 -2.77 -20.20 14.02
C VAL A 334 -3.31 -21.62 13.93
N ASP A 335 -4.62 -21.79 14.08
CA ASP A 335 -5.28 -23.11 14.07
C ASP A 335 -5.19 -23.77 12.68
N ARG A 336 -5.18 -22.97 11.59
CA ARG A 336 -5.03 -23.46 10.21
C ARG A 336 -3.58 -23.49 9.71
N LEU A 337 -2.61 -22.92 10.43
CA LEU A 337 -1.25 -22.64 9.93
C LEU A 337 -0.54 -23.85 9.30
N GLY A 338 -0.69 -25.04 9.87
CA GLY A 338 -0.10 -26.28 9.33
C GLY A 338 -0.78 -26.83 8.06
N ALA A 339 -1.95 -26.31 7.70
CA ALA A 339 -2.76 -26.74 6.56
C ALA A 339 -2.95 -25.66 5.47
N LEU A 340 -2.68 -24.38 5.78
CA LEU A 340 -2.79 -23.27 4.83
C LEU A 340 -1.92 -23.51 3.58
N SER A 341 -2.56 -23.53 2.41
CA SER A 341 -1.86 -23.59 1.13
C SER A 341 -1.22 -22.24 0.77
N THR A 342 -0.13 -22.25 -0.02
CA THR A 342 0.54 -20.99 -0.45
C THR A 342 -0.38 -20.10 -1.28
N GLU A 343 -1.35 -20.69 -1.98
CA GLU A 343 -2.37 -20.00 -2.78
C GLU A 343 -3.66 -19.70 -2.00
N GLU A 344 -3.72 -19.96 -0.69
CA GLU A 344 -4.95 -19.72 0.07
C GLU A 344 -5.24 -18.23 0.21
N THR A 345 -6.51 -17.92 0.04
CA THR A 345 -7.08 -16.58 -0.03
C THR A 345 -8.45 -16.63 0.62
N GLY A 346 -8.84 -15.61 1.38
CA GLY A 346 -10.16 -15.52 2.00
C GLY A 346 -11.32 -15.85 1.05
N VAL A 347 -12.39 -16.43 1.58
CA VAL A 347 -13.53 -16.91 0.78
C VAL A 347 -14.71 -15.95 0.78
N LEU A 348 -15.41 -15.87 -0.36
CA LEU A 348 -16.74 -15.28 -0.47
C LEU A 348 -17.75 -16.43 -0.54
N LEU A 349 -18.48 -16.64 0.55
CA LEU A 349 -19.53 -17.65 0.64
C LEU A 349 -20.79 -17.12 -0.05
N TYR A 350 -21.32 -17.83 -1.04
CA TYR A 350 -22.46 -17.34 -1.82
C TYR A 350 -23.54 -18.39 -2.00
N GLU A 351 -24.79 -17.96 -1.90
CA GLU A 351 -25.98 -18.76 -2.14
C GLU A 351 -26.85 -18.04 -3.17
N ILE A 352 -27.35 -18.78 -4.16
CA ILE A 352 -28.14 -18.22 -5.26
C ILE A 352 -29.36 -19.11 -5.44
N GLU A 353 -30.53 -18.51 -5.33
CA GLU A 353 -31.83 -19.18 -5.35
C GLU A 353 -32.75 -18.43 -6.31
N SER A 354 -33.66 -19.16 -6.95
CA SER A 354 -34.74 -18.52 -7.69
C SER A 354 -35.93 -18.29 -6.77
N LYS A 355 -36.61 -17.16 -6.93
CA LYS A 355 -37.83 -16.84 -6.18
C LYS A 355 -39.06 -17.61 -6.70
N ASP A 356 -39.00 -17.99 -7.98
CA ASP A 356 -40.02 -18.66 -8.77
C ASP A 356 -39.33 -19.39 -9.95
N SER A 357 -40.04 -20.18 -10.76
CA SER A 357 -39.41 -20.97 -11.83
C SER A 357 -38.89 -20.14 -13.03
N THR A 358 -39.06 -18.81 -13.06
CA THR A 358 -38.58 -17.97 -14.18
C THR A 358 -37.09 -17.65 -14.08
N GLY A 359 -36.54 -17.60 -12.87
CA GLY A 359 -35.14 -17.28 -12.62
C GLY A 359 -34.17 -18.47 -12.71
N ASP A 360 -34.65 -19.71 -12.81
CA ASP A 360 -33.81 -20.92 -12.67
C ASP A 360 -32.65 -20.99 -13.66
N SER A 361 -32.84 -20.58 -14.93
CA SER A 361 -31.74 -20.48 -15.90
C SER A 361 -30.68 -19.49 -15.44
N ALA A 362 -31.09 -18.28 -15.01
CA ALA A 362 -30.19 -17.26 -14.52
C ALA A 362 -29.45 -17.69 -13.24
N VAL A 363 -30.09 -18.49 -12.37
CA VAL A 363 -29.44 -19.10 -11.20
C VAL A 363 -28.33 -20.08 -11.61
N LEU A 364 -28.58 -20.94 -12.61
CA LEU A 364 -27.58 -21.88 -13.13
C LEU A 364 -26.42 -21.15 -13.82
N GLU A 365 -26.74 -20.18 -14.68
CA GLU A 365 -25.77 -19.33 -15.37
C GLU A 365 -24.87 -18.59 -14.37
N LEU A 366 -25.44 -17.99 -13.32
CA LEU A 366 -24.67 -17.28 -12.29
C LEU A 366 -23.86 -18.21 -11.38
N LYS A 367 -24.41 -19.37 -10.97
CA LYS A 367 -23.65 -20.36 -10.19
C LYS A 367 -22.43 -20.85 -10.94
N GLN A 368 -22.58 -21.21 -12.22
CA GLN A 368 -21.49 -21.65 -13.08
C GLN A 368 -20.51 -20.51 -13.39
N ALA A 369 -20.98 -19.26 -13.46
CA ALA A 369 -20.15 -18.10 -13.72
C ALA A 369 -19.29 -17.65 -12.54
N LEU A 370 -19.76 -17.83 -11.30
CA LEU A 370 -19.04 -17.42 -10.09
C LEU A 370 -18.11 -18.53 -9.56
N LYS A 371 -18.40 -19.80 -9.90
CA LYS A 371 -17.61 -20.97 -9.52
C LYS A 371 -16.14 -20.80 -9.90
N GLY A 372 -15.27 -20.79 -8.90
CA GLY A 372 -13.82 -20.69 -9.09
C GLY A 372 -13.29 -19.31 -9.54
N LYS A 373 -14.13 -18.27 -9.56
CA LYS A 373 -13.66 -16.88 -9.79
C LYS A 373 -13.47 -16.17 -8.46
N SER A 374 -12.51 -15.25 -8.42
CA SER A 374 -12.35 -14.33 -7.30
C SER A 374 -13.17 -13.05 -7.47
N LEU A 375 -13.79 -12.59 -6.38
CA LEU A 375 -14.51 -11.32 -6.26
C LEU A 375 -13.89 -10.53 -5.11
N LEU A 376 -13.42 -9.30 -5.36
CA LEU A 376 -12.74 -8.46 -4.36
C LEU A 376 -11.50 -9.12 -3.71
N GLY A 377 -10.79 -9.96 -4.49
CA GLY A 377 -9.70 -10.83 -4.03
C GLY A 377 -10.16 -12.21 -3.53
N LEU A 378 -11.40 -12.33 -3.05
CA LEU A 378 -11.92 -13.52 -2.37
C LEU A 378 -12.32 -14.63 -3.35
N LYS A 379 -11.90 -15.88 -3.12
CA LYS A 379 -12.36 -17.03 -3.92
C LYS A 379 -13.83 -17.31 -3.65
N GLY A 380 -14.65 -17.39 -4.69
CA GLY A 380 -16.09 -17.69 -4.57
C GLY A 380 -16.35 -19.16 -4.23
N GLN A 381 -17.05 -19.41 -3.11
CA GLN A 381 -17.47 -20.73 -2.64
C GLN A 381 -19.00 -20.80 -2.52
N LEU A 382 -19.60 -21.89 -3.05
CA LEU A 382 -21.05 -22.08 -3.02
C LEU A 382 -21.52 -22.60 -1.65
N GLY A 383 -22.62 -22.04 -1.15
CA GLY A 383 -23.25 -22.34 0.14
C GLY A 383 -22.91 -21.32 1.21
N VAL A 384 -23.90 -20.97 2.04
CA VAL A 384 -23.71 -20.15 3.25
C VAL A 384 -24.11 -21.00 4.47
N PRO A 385 -23.16 -21.42 5.33
CA PRO A 385 -23.46 -22.25 6.50
C PRO A 385 -24.32 -21.49 7.51
N ALA A 386 -25.01 -22.23 8.39
CA ALA A 386 -25.89 -21.64 9.41
C ALA A 386 -25.14 -20.69 10.37
N GLU A 387 -23.91 -21.04 10.72
CA GLU A 387 -22.96 -20.23 11.50
C GLU A 387 -21.64 -20.11 10.72
N PRO A 388 -20.89 -18.99 10.83
CA PRO A 388 -19.62 -18.82 10.16
C PRO A 388 -18.49 -19.63 10.84
N GLU A 389 -17.67 -20.34 10.06
CA GLU A 389 -16.50 -21.11 10.57
C GLU A 389 -15.30 -20.23 11.00
N GLY A 390 -15.41 -18.91 10.85
CA GLY A 390 -14.34 -17.95 11.02
C GLY A 390 -14.71 -16.59 10.44
N PRO A 391 -13.78 -15.62 10.40
CA PRO A 391 -14.00 -14.31 9.82
C PRO A 391 -14.33 -14.44 8.33
N ALA A 392 -15.55 -14.05 7.93
CA ALA A 392 -16.08 -14.41 6.61
C ALA A 392 -17.08 -13.40 6.05
N LEU A 393 -17.11 -13.30 4.71
CA LEU A 393 -18.07 -12.51 3.96
C LEU A 393 -19.03 -13.46 3.22
N ALA A 394 -20.34 -13.22 3.34
CA ALA A 394 -21.37 -14.00 2.70
C ALA A 394 -22.36 -13.15 1.89
N CYS A 395 -22.96 -13.73 0.85
CA CYS A 395 -24.13 -13.17 0.20
C CYS A 395 -25.19 -14.22 -0.17
N LYS A 396 -26.47 -13.86 0.02
CA LYS A 396 -27.63 -14.64 -0.45
C LYS A 396 -28.31 -13.85 -1.57
N VAL A 397 -28.48 -14.46 -2.74
CA VAL A 397 -28.96 -13.83 -3.96
C VAL A 397 -30.28 -14.49 -4.39
N GLN A 398 -31.37 -13.75 -4.32
CA GLN A 398 -32.70 -14.20 -4.78
C GLN A 398 -32.99 -13.62 -6.16
N VAL A 399 -33.16 -14.50 -7.14
CA VAL A 399 -33.26 -14.19 -8.57
C VAL A 399 -34.72 -14.26 -9.05
N THR A 400 -35.12 -13.37 -9.93
CA THR A 400 -36.38 -13.42 -10.72
C THR A 400 -36.04 -13.38 -12.22
N GLU A 401 -37.04 -13.31 -13.11
CA GLU A 401 -36.81 -13.11 -14.56
C GLU A 401 -35.94 -11.88 -14.88
N ALA A 402 -36.09 -10.79 -14.11
CA ALA A 402 -35.62 -9.44 -14.44
C ALA A 402 -34.67 -8.81 -13.40
N GLU A 403 -34.66 -9.26 -12.14
CA GLU A 403 -33.83 -8.67 -11.08
C GLU A 403 -33.23 -9.72 -10.12
N ALA A 404 -32.08 -9.40 -9.55
CA ALA A 404 -31.46 -10.12 -8.44
C ALA A 404 -31.50 -9.25 -7.17
N THR A 405 -32.16 -9.75 -6.13
CA THR A 405 -32.13 -9.17 -4.78
C THR A 405 -30.97 -9.79 -4.00
N VAL A 406 -29.97 -8.99 -3.64
CA VAL A 406 -28.78 -9.44 -2.91
C VAL A 406 -28.85 -9.00 -1.45
N GLN A 407 -28.70 -9.95 -0.54
CA GLN A 407 -28.46 -9.72 0.88
C GLN A 407 -26.99 -10.03 1.18
N VAL A 408 -26.28 -9.10 1.81
CA VAL A 408 -24.87 -9.26 2.21
C VAL A 408 -24.82 -9.46 3.72
N ALA A 409 -24.04 -10.44 4.17
CA ALA A 409 -23.81 -10.71 5.59
C ALA A 409 -22.31 -10.85 5.87
N THR A 410 -21.91 -10.54 7.08
CA THR A 410 -20.54 -10.70 7.60
C THR A 410 -20.59 -11.51 8.87
N SER A 411 -19.57 -12.31 9.16
CA SER A 411 -19.40 -12.86 10.50
C SER A 411 -19.39 -11.73 11.55
N ASP A 412 -19.91 -11.98 12.74
CA ASP A 412 -19.63 -11.13 13.90
C ASP A 412 -18.15 -11.20 14.31
N GLY A 413 -17.79 -10.44 15.35
CA GLY A 413 -16.43 -10.40 15.88
C GLY A 413 -15.89 -11.79 16.27
N PRO A 414 -16.61 -12.56 17.11
CA PRO A 414 -16.20 -13.91 17.53
C PRO A 414 -16.38 -15.04 16.49
N ALA A 415 -16.90 -14.74 15.29
CA ALA A 415 -17.38 -15.72 14.30
C ALA A 415 -18.31 -16.79 14.89
N ARG A 416 -19.43 -16.34 15.48
CA ARG A 416 -20.53 -17.18 15.99
C ARG A 416 -21.85 -16.93 15.28
N SER A 417 -22.01 -15.78 14.63
CA SER A 417 -23.27 -15.41 13.98
C SER A 417 -23.06 -14.58 12.72
N TRP A 418 -24.05 -14.62 11.82
CA TRP A 418 -24.12 -13.78 10.63
C TRP A 418 -24.83 -12.46 10.93
N LEU A 419 -24.11 -11.34 10.78
CA LEU A 419 -24.64 -9.99 10.88
C LEU A 419 -25.02 -9.47 9.49
N ALA A 420 -26.19 -8.82 9.38
CA ALA A 420 -26.63 -8.21 8.12
C ALA A 420 -25.79 -6.97 7.76
N ALA A 421 -25.00 -7.07 6.71
CA ALA A 421 -24.14 -5.99 6.18
C ALA A 421 -24.82 -5.16 5.08
N GLY A 422 -26.09 -5.46 4.76
CA GLY A 422 -26.97 -4.63 3.94
C GLY A 422 -27.60 -5.38 2.76
N LYS A 423 -28.56 -4.73 2.09
CA LYS A 423 -29.32 -5.28 0.97
C LYS A 423 -29.24 -4.38 -0.26
N PHE A 424 -29.31 -4.92 -1.46
CA PHE A 424 -29.51 -4.19 -2.71
C PHE A 424 -30.29 -5.02 -3.74
N THR A 425 -30.75 -4.36 -4.80
CA THR A 425 -31.31 -4.99 -6.00
C THR A 425 -30.44 -4.64 -7.19
N LEU A 426 -30.32 -5.56 -8.14
CA LEU A 426 -29.53 -5.44 -9.36
C LEU A 426 -30.38 -5.90 -10.56
N PRO A 427 -30.45 -5.15 -11.67
CA PRO A 427 -31.17 -5.58 -12.87
C PRO A 427 -30.39 -6.68 -13.61
N LEU A 428 -31.09 -7.73 -14.04
CA LEU A 428 -30.54 -8.82 -14.84
C LEU A 428 -30.42 -8.41 -16.30
N SER A 429 -29.42 -7.59 -16.60
CA SER A 429 -29.08 -7.17 -17.96
C SER A 429 -28.93 -8.38 -18.88
N ARG A 430 -29.71 -8.44 -19.96
CA ARG A 430 -29.57 -9.44 -21.03
C ARG A 430 -28.59 -8.95 -22.12
N THR A 431 -28.03 -9.88 -22.88
CA THR A 431 -27.26 -9.62 -24.10
C THR A 431 -28.19 -9.24 -25.27
N LYS A 432 -27.61 -8.86 -26.43
CA LYS A 432 -28.38 -8.70 -27.67
C LYS A 432 -29.00 -10.00 -28.21
N THR A 433 -28.56 -11.16 -27.70
CA THR A 433 -29.07 -12.50 -28.01
C THR A 433 -30.13 -12.99 -27.03
N GLY A 434 -30.44 -12.22 -25.97
CA GLY A 434 -31.44 -12.58 -24.93
C GLY A 434 -30.89 -13.42 -23.75
N GLU A 435 -29.65 -13.89 -23.87
CA GLU A 435 -28.90 -14.59 -22.81
C GLU A 435 -28.60 -13.64 -21.65
N LEU A 436 -28.25 -14.15 -20.46
CA LEU A 436 -27.87 -13.28 -19.35
C LEU A 436 -26.49 -12.64 -19.63
N ASN A 437 -26.35 -11.32 -19.46
CA ASN A 437 -25.04 -10.68 -19.39
C ASN A 437 -24.42 -10.92 -18.01
N VAL A 438 -24.02 -12.17 -17.81
CA VAL A 438 -23.32 -12.72 -16.64
C VAL A 438 -22.18 -11.82 -16.16
N SER A 439 -21.41 -11.22 -17.08
CA SER A 439 -20.28 -10.38 -16.70
C SER A 439 -20.71 -9.07 -16.06
N ALA A 440 -21.78 -8.44 -16.55
CA ALA A 440 -22.33 -7.22 -15.96
C ALA A 440 -23.06 -7.50 -14.64
N VAL A 441 -23.78 -8.62 -14.55
CA VAL A 441 -24.45 -9.05 -13.31
C VAL A 441 -23.44 -9.35 -12.20
N ALA A 442 -22.36 -10.08 -12.50
CA ALA A 442 -21.33 -10.40 -11.52
C ALA A 442 -20.45 -9.19 -11.13
N ASP A 443 -20.20 -8.25 -12.07
CA ASP A 443 -19.55 -6.98 -11.75
C ASP A 443 -20.40 -6.08 -10.82
N GLY A 444 -21.71 -6.00 -11.08
CA GLY A 444 -22.64 -5.27 -10.23
C GLY A 444 -22.86 -5.92 -8.86
N LEU A 445 -22.83 -7.26 -8.78
CA LEU A 445 -22.80 -8.01 -7.52
C LEU A 445 -21.55 -7.63 -6.72
N ALA A 446 -20.37 -7.64 -7.36
CA ALA A 446 -19.12 -7.23 -6.73
C ALA A 446 -19.14 -5.75 -6.30
N GLU A 447 -19.73 -4.83 -7.07
CA GLU A 447 -19.90 -3.42 -6.65
C GLU A 447 -20.84 -3.26 -5.45
N GLY A 448 -21.97 -3.95 -5.45
CA GLY A 448 -22.93 -3.87 -4.35
C GLY A 448 -22.37 -4.43 -3.04
N ILE A 449 -21.52 -5.46 -3.10
CA ILE A 449 -20.75 -5.95 -1.94
C ILE A 449 -19.67 -4.93 -1.55
N LEU A 450 -18.84 -4.49 -2.50
CA LEU A 450 -17.72 -3.57 -2.27
C LEU A 450 -18.15 -2.25 -1.61
N THR A 451 -19.25 -1.66 -2.08
CA THR A 451 -19.79 -0.39 -1.55
C THR A 451 -20.31 -0.49 -0.10
N ARG A 452 -20.51 -1.70 0.43
CA ARG A 452 -20.82 -1.96 1.84
C ARG A 452 -19.54 -2.22 2.64
N MET A 453 -18.62 -2.99 2.09
CA MET A 453 -17.39 -3.45 2.75
C MET A 453 -16.29 -2.39 2.84
N VAL A 454 -16.14 -1.50 1.85
CA VAL A 454 -15.05 -0.52 1.82
C VAL A 454 -15.60 0.88 1.51
N ARG A 455 -15.34 1.82 2.43
CA ARG A 455 -15.73 3.23 2.26
C ARG A 455 -14.50 4.11 2.10
N ALA A 456 -14.53 5.02 1.12
CA ALA A 456 -13.51 6.04 0.92
C ALA A 456 -14.13 7.44 0.97
N GLN A 457 -13.58 8.32 1.80
CA GLN A 457 -14.08 9.66 2.06
C GLN A 457 -12.97 10.70 1.92
N LEU A 458 -13.30 11.88 1.39
CA LEU A 458 -12.41 13.03 1.30
C LEU A 458 -12.84 14.10 2.31
N SER A 459 -11.93 14.61 3.13
CA SER A 459 -12.17 15.73 4.04
C SER A 459 -11.05 16.79 3.95
N PRO A 460 -11.27 18.04 4.38
CA PRO A 460 -10.23 19.07 4.40
C PRO A 460 -9.07 18.73 5.35
N GLY A 461 -7.85 19.08 4.95
CA GLY A 461 -6.64 19.00 5.77
C GLY A 461 -6.13 20.38 6.20
N SER A 462 -5.08 20.40 7.02
CA SER A 462 -4.39 21.64 7.41
C SER A 462 -3.68 22.26 6.19
N ARG A 463 -3.80 23.58 6.02
CA ARG A 463 -3.15 24.28 4.89
C ARG A 463 -1.62 24.17 5.01
N SER A 464 -0.95 23.90 3.90
CA SER A 464 0.51 23.79 3.83
C SER A 464 1.06 24.79 2.81
N LYS A 465 2.00 25.65 3.22
CA LYS A 465 2.54 26.77 2.41
C LYS A 465 1.41 27.57 1.69
N GLY A 466 0.35 27.90 2.44
CA GLY A 466 -0.84 28.60 1.93
C GLY A 466 -1.82 27.75 1.10
N LYS A 467 -1.37 26.65 0.47
CA LYS A 467 -2.23 25.75 -0.31
C LYS A 467 -3.19 24.95 0.57
N PRO A 468 -4.43 24.66 0.11
CA PRO A 468 -5.29 23.68 0.77
C PRO A 468 -4.68 22.27 0.64
N THR A 469 -4.86 21.46 1.67
CA THR A 469 -4.61 20.02 1.64
C THR A 469 -5.91 19.28 1.97
N TYR A 470 -5.91 17.97 1.78
CA TYR A 470 -7.03 17.09 2.04
C TYR A 470 -6.57 15.85 2.81
N LYS A 471 -7.52 15.12 3.38
CA LYS A 471 -7.35 13.81 4.00
C LYS A 471 -8.27 12.82 3.29
N ILE A 472 -7.71 11.69 2.86
CA ILE A 472 -8.48 10.56 2.34
C ILE A 472 -8.58 9.54 3.48
N LYS A 473 -9.79 9.32 4.00
CA LYS A 473 -10.07 8.24 4.95
C LYS A 473 -10.53 7.02 4.15
N ILE A 474 -9.82 5.90 4.30
CA ILE A 474 -10.21 4.57 3.80
C ILE A 474 -10.64 3.76 5.01
N GLU A 475 -11.86 3.24 4.99
CA GLU A 475 -12.50 2.50 6.08
C GLU A 475 -12.84 1.09 5.59
N ASN A 476 -12.31 0.09 6.31
CA ASN A 476 -12.60 -1.32 6.13
C ASN A 476 -13.74 -1.71 7.09
N ALA A 477 -14.93 -1.92 6.56
CA ALA A 477 -16.11 -2.36 7.30
C ALA A 477 -16.36 -3.89 7.16
N SER A 478 -15.43 -4.61 6.55
CA SER A 478 -15.46 -6.08 6.45
C SER A 478 -14.86 -6.76 7.70
N PRO A 479 -15.08 -8.07 7.90
CA PRO A 479 -14.42 -8.86 8.93
C PRO A 479 -13.02 -9.34 8.53
N LEU A 480 -12.51 -8.95 7.35
CA LEU A 480 -11.25 -9.42 6.73
C LEU A 480 -10.21 -8.29 6.67
N VAL A 481 -8.96 -8.63 6.35
CA VAL A 481 -7.89 -7.63 6.12
C VAL A 481 -8.04 -6.99 4.73
N LEU A 482 -7.96 -5.66 4.65
CA LEU A 482 -7.97 -4.92 3.39
C LEU A 482 -6.54 -4.55 2.97
N ASN A 483 -6.03 -5.23 1.94
CA ASN A 483 -4.64 -5.14 1.44
C ASN A 483 -4.48 -4.28 0.17
N GLY A 484 -5.58 -3.99 -0.52
CA GLY A 484 -5.59 -3.13 -1.71
C GLY A 484 -6.94 -2.48 -1.95
N VAL A 485 -6.93 -1.26 -2.51
CA VAL A 485 -8.12 -0.63 -3.10
C VAL A 485 -7.80 0.04 -4.44
N ALA A 486 -8.74 0.05 -5.37
CA ALA A 486 -8.70 0.95 -6.53
C ALA A 486 -9.76 2.05 -6.33
N VAL A 487 -9.34 3.31 -6.43
CA VAL A 487 -10.19 4.48 -6.20
C VAL A 487 -10.30 5.38 -7.43
N LEU A 488 -11.46 6.03 -7.56
CA LEU A 488 -11.80 6.95 -8.64
C LEU A 488 -12.69 8.09 -8.12
N GLY A 489 -12.60 9.29 -8.71
CA GLY A 489 -13.51 10.40 -8.41
C GLY A 489 -14.92 10.16 -8.94
N ARG A 490 -15.95 10.53 -8.17
CA ARG A 490 -17.35 10.37 -8.59
C ARG A 490 -17.65 11.24 -9.83
N GLY A 491 -18.05 10.59 -10.93
CA GLY A 491 -18.27 11.28 -12.21
C GLY A 491 -16.97 11.81 -12.82
N SER A 492 -15.87 11.05 -12.69
CA SER A 492 -14.63 11.24 -13.44
C SER A 492 -14.42 10.08 -14.41
N GLU A 493 -14.00 10.40 -15.62
CA GLU A 493 -13.63 9.43 -16.67
C GLU A 493 -12.12 9.11 -16.65
N THR A 494 -11.40 9.58 -15.63
CA THR A 494 -9.98 9.29 -15.45
C THR A 494 -9.74 7.82 -15.11
N GLU A 495 -8.56 7.30 -15.42
CA GLU A 495 -8.14 6.00 -14.91
C GLU A 495 -8.19 5.95 -13.38
N SER A 496 -8.71 4.86 -12.83
CA SER A 496 -8.60 4.59 -11.39
C SER A 496 -7.12 4.49 -10.96
N LYS A 497 -6.84 4.76 -9.69
CA LYS A 497 -5.50 4.53 -9.13
C LYS A 497 -5.57 3.48 -8.02
N ILE A 498 -4.64 2.53 -8.12
CA ILE A 498 -4.52 1.38 -7.24
C ILE A 498 -3.61 1.76 -6.08
N LEU A 499 -4.16 1.61 -4.88
CA LEU A 499 -3.51 1.81 -3.59
C LEU A 499 -3.32 0.42 -2.99
N SER A 500 -2.25 -0.24 -3.43
CA SER A 500 -1.86 -1.60 -3.06
C SER A 500 -0.68 -1.57 -2.08
N GLY A 501 -0.49 -2.65 -1.32
CA GLY A 501 0.46 -2.66 -0.20
C GLY A 501 -0.05 -1.88 1.00
N ILE A 502 -1.36 -1.61 1.04
CA ILE A 502 -2.04 -1.15 2.25
C ILE A 502 -2.28 -2.38 3.15
N SER A 503 -2.67 -2.13 4.40
CA SER A 503 -2.93 -3.19 5.38
C SER A 503 -3.77 -2.55 6.47
N ILE A 504 -5.10 -2.68 6.33
CA ILE A 504 -6.12 -2.13 7.23
C ILE A 504 -6.90 -3.30 7.84
N SER A 505 -6.78 -3.50 9.15
CA SER A 505 -7.50 -4.57 9.85
C SER A 505 -9.03 -4.43 9.75
N PRO A 506 -9.80 -5.50 10.04
CA PRO A 506 -11.25 -5.47 10.11
C PRO A 506 -11.77 -4.34 11.01
N GLN A 507 -12.85 -3.67 10.60
CA GLN A 507 -13.48 -2.57 11.35
C GLN A 507 -12.51 -1.42 11.74
N ARG A 508 -11.43 -1.21 10.96
CA ARG A 508 -10.49 -0.09 11.13
C ARG A 508 -10.54 0.88 9.94
N SER A 509 -9.88 2.02 10.10
CA SER A 509 -9.68 2.97 9.01
C SER A 509 -8.28 3.58 9.01
N MET A 510 -7.70 3.72 7.82
CA MET A 510 -6.48 4.47 7.57
C MET A 510 -6.83 5.87 7.04
N THR A 511 -6.05 6.89 7.38
CA THR A 511 -6.18 8.23 6.80
C THR A 511 -4.85 8.67 6.20
N ILE A 512 -4.87 9.13 4.95
CA ILE A 512 -3.67 9.59 4.24
C ILE A 512 -3.85 11.06 3.82
N PRO A 513 -2.83 11.93 3.99
CA PRO A 513 -2.85 13.26 3.40
C PRO A 513 -2.80 13.21 1.86
N ALA A 514 -3.58 14.08 1.22
CA ALA A 514 -3.61 14.27 -0.23
C ALA A 514 -3.49 15.77 -0.58
N THR A 515 -2.85 16.10 -1.70
CA THR A 515 -2.69 17.51 -2.13
C THR A 515 -3.90 17.97 -2.97
N ASP A 516 -4.09 19.29 -3.12
CA ASP A 516 -5.11 19.84 -4.01
C ASP A 516 -4.88 19.44 -5.48
N GLU A 517 -3.62 19.34 -5.92
CA GLU A 517 -3.26 18.84 -7.25
C GLU A 517 -3.67 17.37 -7.44
N THR A 518 -3.47 16.54 -6.41
CA THR A 518 -3.89 15.12 -6.39
C THR A 518 -5.40 14.98 -6.49
N VAL A 519 -6.11 15.74 -5.66
CA VAL A 519 -7.57 15.75 -5.55
C VAL A 519 -8.23 16.31 -6.80
N LYS A 520 -7.57 17.22 -7.52
CA LYS A 520 -7.96 17.68 -8.86
C LYS A 520 -7.73 16.58 -9.91
N LEU A 521 -6.53 16.00 -9.98
CA LEU A 521 -6.17 15.03 -11.02
C LEU A 521 -7.09 13.81 -11.02
N LEU A 522 -7.49 13.31 -9.84
CA LEU A 522 -8.38 12.15 -9.71
C LEU A 522 -9.86 12.52 -9.54
N GLY A 523 -10.24 13.79 -9.72
CA GLY A 523 -11.64 14.24 -9.63
C GLY A 523 -12.32 14.09 -8.26
N LEU A 524 -11.55 13.86 -7.18
CA LEU A 524 -12.06 13.43 -5.86
C LEU A 524 -12.95 14.47 -5.16
N LYS A 525 -13.00 15.73 -5.64
CA LYS A 525 -13.82 16.80 -5.05
C LYS A 525 -15.33 16.53 -5.08
N LYS A 526 -15.80 15.69 -6.00
CA LYS A 526 -17.20 15.22 -6.04
C LYS A 526 -17.47 14.02 -5.11
N GLY A 527 -16.47 13.61 -4.33
CA GLY A 527 -16.46 12.39 -3.54
C GLY A 527 -15.68 11.26 -4.24
N ILE A 528 -15.43 10.19 -3.50
CA ILE A 528 -14.67 9.01 -3.96
C ILE A 528 -15.65 7.85 -4.26
N ARG A 529 -15.31 7.01 -5.23
CA ARG A 529 -15.87 5.68 -5.49
C ARG A 529 -14.72 4.68 -5.37
N VAL A 530 -14.90 3.64 -4.56
CA VAL A 530 -14.02 2.46 -4.57
C VAL A 530 -14.54 1.55 -5.67
N ILE A 531 -13.68 1.13 -6.61
CA ILE A 531 -14.11 0.31 -7.76
C ILE A 531 -13.58 -1.12 -7.71
N ALA A 532 -12.48 -1.35 -6.98
CA ALA A 532 -11.93 -2.68 -6.70
C ALA A 532 -11.34 -2.71 -5.28
N ALA A 533 -11.23 -3.89 -4.70
CA ALA A 533 -10.54 -4.13 -3.44
C ALA A 533 -9.78 -5.47 -3.46
N ASP A 534 -8.87 -5.64 -2.52
CA ASP A 534 -8.27 -6.92 -2.16
C ASP A 534 -8.52 -7.16 -0.66
N LEU A 535 -9.42 -8.11 -0.39
CA LEU A 535 -9.75 -8.64 0.93
C LEU A 535 -9.16 -10.05 1.16
N SER A 536 -8.25 -10.52 0.29
CA SER A 536 -7.88 -11.94 0.21
C SER A 536 -6.94 -12.44 1.32
N ALA A 537 -6.44 -11.54 2.17
CA ALA A 537 -5.35 -11.82 3.10
C ALA A 537 -5.83 -12.34 4.46
N LEU A 538 -5.20 -13.44 4.88
CA LEU A 538 -5.36 -14.16 6.16
C LEU A 538 -6.77 -14.72 6.37
#